data_AF-A0A916Q6K6-F1
#
_entry.id   AF-A0A916Q6K6-F1
#
_cell.length_a   1.000
_cell.length_b   1.000
_cell.length_c   1.000
_cell.angle_alpha   90.00
_cell.angle_beta   90.00
_cell.angle_gamma   90.00
#
_symmetry.space_group_name_H-M   'P 1'
#
loop_
_entity.id
_entity.type
_entity.pdbx_description
1 polymer ?
#
loop_
_entity_poly.entity_id
_entity_poly.type
_entity_poly.pdbx_seq_one_letter_code
_entity_poly.pdbx_strand_id
1 'polypeptide(L)'
;MGRKKLLFSPVGGTDPISNFRDGALLHICRVYQPDIVYLYLSKEMCEAQEKDDRYRFCLRKLGEKLDHTFQIITIEKPELEDVQIFDAFILEYRELLKELQKQYPDCEILLNVSSGTPAMKSALQILAATGETKMQPIQVSTPQKGINPRLEDRENYDVDTYWELNEDNEDGFENRCMESKNFYLVDEIRKETIIKQIRAYDYVAALTIAEEMTAPLSEEILAMLRAASCRLKLNIHGIDQELKPYGIQFLPIRDDNVRGIFEYVLNLEIKVKKEEYADFIRAITPVVLELFKIALKEYGGIDWKQFCYKTKDGSWKWDINKLKQNASVWEALNTGYKDGFSKPEIYAIHLLKIMRSCVKNPTMLQLSEEIRKIEANVRNMTAHNLVSVTDVWVKRRCGYTPVEIFELLKQYVKKLHFKIADEDWNSYDVMNQMIIEKIQG
;
A
#
# COMPACT_ATOMS: atom_id res chain seq x y z
N MET A 1 -15.06 -18.12 -32.89
CA MET A 1 -13.63 -18.45 -33.08
C MET A 1 -12.94 -18.22 -31.76
N GLY A 2 -12.20 -19.20 -31.25
CA GLY A 2 -11.47 -19.06 -29.98
C GLY A 2 -10.43 -17.95 -30.08
N ARG A 3 -10.02 -17.41 -28.92
CA ARG A 3 -8.88 -16.49 -28.85
C ARG A 3 -7.62 -17.22 -29.30
N LYS A 4 -6.79 -16.58 -30.13
CA LYS A 4 -5.50 -17.17 -30.54
C LYS A 4 -4.60 -17.36 -29.31
N LYS A 5 -3.81 -18.42 -29.32
CA LYS A 5 -2.90 -18.79 -28.23
C LYS A 5 -1.46 -18.71 -28.68
N LEU A 6 -0.62 -18.11 -27.85
CA LEU A 6 0.82 -18.04 -28.04
C LEU A 6 1.51 -18.74 -26.88
N LEU A 7 2.43 -19.66 -27.17
CA LEU A 7 3.30 -20.26 -26.18
C LEU A 7 4.68 -19.62 -26.24
N PHE A 8 5.14 -19.05 -25.13
CA PHE A 8 6.55 -18.73 -24.92
C PHE A 8 7.20 -19.84 -24.11
N SER A 9 8.20 -20.51 -24.70
CA SER A 9 8.87 -21.64 -24.08
C SER A 9 10.39 -21.50 -24.17
N PRO A 10 11.08 -21.28 -23.04
CA PRO A 10 12.46 -21.71 -22.88
C PRO A 10 12.54 -23.19 -23.21
N VAL A 11 13.67 -23.61 -23.76
CA VAL A 11 13.93 -25.02 -24.07
C VAL A 11 14.97 -25.55 -23.10
N GLY A 12 14.67 -26.69 -22.49
CA GLY A 12 15.59 -27.38 -21.59
C GLY A 12 16.05 -28.69 -22.21
N GLY A 13 17.10 -29.29 -21.66
CA GLY A 13 17.63 -30.53 -22.21
C GLY A 13 16.80 -31.80 -21.92
N THR A 14 15.54 -31.68 -21.53
CA THR A 14 14.53 -32.77 -21.55
C THR A 14 13.51 -32.58 -22.68
N ASP A 15 13.58 -31.45 -23.38
CA ASP A 15 12.81 -31.21 -24.59
C ASP A 15 13.58 -31.78 -25.80
N PRO A 16 12.90 -32.11 -26.92
CA PRO A 16 11.45 -32.16 -27.05
C PRO A 16 10.85 -33.45 -26.47
N ILE A 17 11.63 -34.53 -26.37
CA ILE A 17 11.24 -35.86 -25.87
C ILE A 17 12.35 -36.35 -24.95
N SER A 18 11.98 -36.90 -23.81
CA SER A 18 12.90 -37.48 -22.85
C SER A 18 12.29 -38.73 -22.23
N ASN A 19 13.08 -39.80 -22.10
CA ASN A 19 12.66 -41.12 -21.63
C ASN A 19 11.38 -41.60 -22.32
N PHE A 20 11.34 -41.47 -23.66
CA PHE A 20 10.22 -41.87 -24.51
C PHE A 20 8.89 -41.17 -24.19
N ARG A 21 8.94 -39.99 -23.55
CA ARG A 21 7.76 -39.18 -23.20
C ARG A 21 7.99 -37.73 -23.61
N ASP A 22 6.90 -36.98 -23.79
CA ASP A 22 6.99 -35.56 -24.13
C ASP A 22 7.79 -34.79 -23.06
N GLY A 23 8.75 -33.99 -23.53
CA GLY A 23 9.26 -32.85 -22.78
C GLY A 23 8.16 -31.81 -22.56
N ALA A 24 8.38 -30.85 -21.66
CA ALA A 24 7.33 -29.90 -21.30
C ALA A 24 6.91 -29.03 -22.50
N LEU A 25 7.83 -28.68 -23.40
CA LEU A 25 7.51 -27.97 -24.64
C LEU A 25 6.45 -28.73 -25.46
N LEU A 26 6.71 -30.01 -25.74
CA LEU A 26 5.89 -30.82 -26.62
C LEU A 26 4.54 -31.15 -25.96
N HIS A 27 4.55 -31.41 -24.64
CA HIS A 27 3.33 -31.74 -23.88
C HIS A 27 2.37 -30.56 -23.81
N ILE A 28 2.87 -29.34 -23.59
CA ILE A 28 2.04 -28.13 -23.59
C ILE A 28 1.44 -27.92 -24.99
N CYS A 29 2.23 -28.09 -26.05
CA CYS A 29 1.72 -28.00 -27.42
C CYS A 29 0.63 -29.04 -27.71
N ARG A 30 0.75 -30.27 -27.18
CA ARG A 30 -0.24 -31.34 -27.35
C ARG A 30 -1.57 -31.00 -26.68
N VAL A 31 -1.53 -30.45 -25.48
CA VAL A 31 -2.72 -30.18 -24.66
C VAL A 31 -3.39 -28.86 -25.03
N TYR A 32 -2.62 -27.79 -25.21
CA TYR A 32 -3.15 -26.43 -25.38
C TYR A 32 -3.30 -26.00 -26.82
N GLN A 33 -2.61 -26.68 -27.76
CA GLN A 33 -2.60 -26.41 -29.20
C GLN A 33 -2.43 -24.91 -29.51
N PRO A 34 -1.34 -24.26 -29.05
CA PRO A 34 -1.08 -22.86 -29.38
C PRO A 34 -0.96 -22.66 -30.89
N ASP A 35 -1.39 -21.51 -31.39
CA ASP A 35 -1.22 -21.13 -32.80
C ASP A 35 0.25 -20.75 -33.09
N ILE A 36 0.90 -20.12 -32.12
CA ILE A 36 2.27 -19.59 -32.24
C ILE A 36 3.12 -20.13 -31.10
N VAL A 37 4.31 -20.64 -31.43
CA VAL A 37 5.27 -21.21 -30.46
C VAL A 37 6.59 -20.46 -30.58
N TYR A 38 6.92 -19.66 -29.57
CA TYR A 38 8.22 -19.02 -29.41
C TYR A 38 9.16 -19.93 -28.61
N LEU A 39 10.20 -20.43 -29.28
CA LEU A 39 11.26 -21.23 -28.68
C LEU A 39 12.40 -20.30 -28.28
N TYR A 40 12.75 -20.29 -27.00
CA TYR A 40 13.91 -19.57 -26.48
C TYR A 40 15.05 -20.56 -26.22
N LEU A 41 16.11 -20.47 -27.02
CA LEU A 41 17.22 -21.44 -27.05
C LEU A 41 18.48 -20.82 -26.46
N SER A 42 19.04 -21.43 -25.40
CA SER A 42 20.41 -21.15 -24.94
C SER A 42 21.44 -21.79 -25.88
N LYS A 43 22.73 -21.50 -25.70
CA LYS A 43 23.82 -22.01 -26.53
C LYS A 43 23.74 -23.52 -26.82
N GLU A 44 23.70 -24.36 -25.78
CA GLU A 44 23.61 -25.82 -25.93
C GLU A 44 22.35 -26.25 -26.71
N MET A 45 21.24 -25.53 -26.56
CA MET A 45 19.98 -25.84 -27.25
C MET A 45 20.02 -25.39 -28.71
N CYS A 46 20.71 -24.29 -29.02
CA CYS A 46 20.99 -23.89 -30.40
C CYS A 46 21.82 -24.96 -31.11
N GLU A 47 22.93 -25.42 -30.50
CA GLU A 47 23.80 -26.46 -31.06
C GLU A 47 23.04 -27.77 -31.33
N ALA A 48 22.17 -28.19 -30.39
CA ALA A 48 21.30 -29.35 -30.58
C ALA A 48 20.31 -29.15 -31.73
N GLN A 49 19.68 -27.98 -31.83
CA GLN A 49 18.73 -27.66 -32.90
C GLN A 49 19.40 -27.60 -34.27
N GLU A 50 20.61 -27.05 -34.38
CA GLU A 50 21.37 -27.00 -35.63
C GLU A 50 21.79 -28.40 -36.12
N LYS A 51 22.07 -29.31 -35.17
CA LYS A 51 22.53 -30.66 -35.49
C LYS A 51 21.47 -31.52 -36.16
N ASP A 52 20.23 -31.49 -35.65
CA ASP A 52 19.19 -32.46 -36.03
C ASP A 52 17.76 -31.88 -36.12
N ASP A 53 17.61 -30.56 -36.00
CA ASP A 53 16.33 -29.85 -36.07
C ASP A 53 15.28 -30.32 -35.03
N ARG A 54 15.69 -31.02 -33.96
CA ARG A 54 14.78 -31.79 -33.09
C ARG A 54 13.54 -31.08 -32.58
N TYR A 55 13.64 -29.84 -32.14
CA TYR A 55 12.50 -29.13 -31.55
C TYR A 55 11.47 -28.78 -32.63
N ARG A 56 11.91 -28.22 -33.76
CA ARG A 56 11.04 -27.88 -34.90
C ARG A 56 10.49 -29.13 -35.58
N PHE A 57 11.30 -30.18 -35.72
CA PHE A 57 10.86 -31.47 -36.25
C PHE A 57 9.73 -32.06 -35.42
N CYS A 58 9.91 -32.25 -34.11
CA CYS A 58 8.89 -32.84 -33.24
C CYS A 58 7.60 -31.99 -33.20
N LEU A 59 7.70 -30.66 -33.20
CA LEU A 59 6.52 -29.79 -33.26
C LEU A 59 5.75 -29.94 -34.58
N ARG A 60 6.43 -30.05 -35.73
CA ARG A 60 5.77 -30.32 -37.03
C ARG A 60 5.09 -31.67 -37.03
N LYS A 61 5.77 -32.71 -36.54
CA LYS A 61 5.20 -34.06 -36.43
C LYS A 61 3.99 -34.13 -35.50
N LEU A 62 4.04 -33.40 -34.38
CA LEU A 62 2.88 -33.25 -33.51
C LEU A 62 1.74 -32.51 -34.22
N GLY A 63 2.04 -31.48 -34.99
CA GLY A 63 1.06 -30.76 -35.80
C GLY A 63 0.36 -31.66 -36.81
N GLU A 64 1.12 -32.48 -37.56
CA GLU A 64 0.58 -33.50 -38.47
C GLU A 64 -0.36 -34.47 -37.74
N LYS A 65 0.02 -34.91 -36.53
CA LYS A 65 -0.78 -35.84 -35.72
C LYS A 65 -2.07 -35.22 -35.19
N LEU A 66 -2.06 -33.93 -34.87
CA LEU A 66 -3.19 -33.21 -34.28
C LEU A 66 -4.07 -32.49 -35.33
N ASP A 67 -3.72 -32.57 -36.61
CA ASP A 67 -4.31 -31.76 -37.69
C ASP A 67 -4.26 -30.25 -37.36
N HIS A 68 -3.13 -29.80 -36.81
CA HIS A 68 -2.90 -28.41 -36.37
C HIS A 68 -1.57 -27.88 -36.89
N THR A 69 -1.54 -26.61 -37.32
CA THR A 69 -0.30 -25.97 -37.79
C THR A 69 0.26 -25.03 -36.73
N PHE A 70 1.41 -25.37 -36.18
CA PHE A 70 2.15 -24.48 -35.28
C PHE A 70 2.99 -23.47 -36.08
N GLN A 71 2.82 -22.17 -35.83
CA GLN A 71 3.78 -21.16 -36.27
C GLN A 71 4.96 -21.13 -35.29
N ILE A 72 6.10 -21.69 -35.70
CA ILE A 72 7.29 -21.82 -34.83
C ILE A 72 8.25 -20.65 -35.08
N ILE A 73 8.60 -19.92 -34.03
CA ILE A 73 9.56 -18.81 -34.05
C ILE A 73 10.67 -19.12 -33.04
N THR A 74 11.92 -18.96 -33.43
CA THR A 74 13.08 -19.24 -32.56
C THR A 74 13.78 -17.94 -32.18
N ILE A 75 14.04 -17.78 -30.88
CA ILE A 75 14.90 -16.75 -30.31
C ILE A 75 16.17 -17.47 -29.87
N GLU A 76 17.24 -17.31 -30.66
CA GLU A 76 18.52 -17.97 -30.47
C GLU A 76 19.45 -17.07 -29.64
N LYS A 77 20.05 -17.64 -28.60
CA LYS A 77 20.95 -16.95 -27.68
C LYS A 77 22.26 -17.73 -27.51
N PRO A 78 23.09 -17.79 -28.58
CA PRO A 78 24.35 -18.54 -28.56
C PRO A 78 25.36 -18.01 -27.54
N GLU A 79 25.19 -16.78 -27.05
CA GLU A 79 26.01 -16.15 -26.02
C GLU A 79 25.69 -16.61 -24.58
N LEU A 80 24.57 -17.33 -24.37
CA LEU A 80 24.17 -17.81 -23.04
C LEU A 80 24.94 -19.09 -22.66
N GLU A 81 26.15 -18.91 -22.13
CA GLU A 81 26.99 -19.97 -21.54
C GLU A 81 26.70 -20.17 -20.04
N ASP A 82 26.57 -19.09 -19.26
CA ASP A 82 26.32 -19.12 -17.80
C ASP A 82 24.88 -18.73 -17.44
N VAL A 83 23.99 -19.72 -17.50
CA VAL A 83 22.53 -19.54 -17.32
C VAL A 83 22.10 -19.39 -15.85
N GLN A 84 23.02 -19.01 -14.95
CA GLN A 84 22.78 -18.96 -13.50
C GLN A 84 22.37 -17.57 -12.99
N ILE A 85 22.53 -16.51 -13.80
CA ILE A 85 22.20 -15.14 -13.37
C ILE A 85 20.70 -14.90 -13.50
N PHE A 86 20.00 -15.04 -12.37
CA PHE A 86 18.55 -14.95 -12.27
C PHE A 86 17.96 -13.61 -12.76
N ASP A 87 18.51 -12.48 -12.29
CA ASP A 87 17.97 -11.15 -12.57
C ASP A 87 18.05 -10.76 -14.05
N ALA A 88 19.06 -11.28 -14.77
CA ALA A 88 19.21 -11.04 -16.21
C ALA A 88 18.01 -11.58 -17.00
N PHE A 89 17.54 -12.79 -16.65
CA PHE A 89 16.38 -13.39 -17.29
C PHE A 89 15.07 -12.68 -16.98
N ILE A 90 14.91 -12.13 -15.78
CA ILE A 90 13.72 -11.32 -15.46
C ILE A 90 13.64 -10.11 -16.40
N LEU A 91 14.75 -9.37 -16.57
CA LEU A 91 14.77 -8.20 -17.44
C LEU A 91 14.56 -8.57 -18.90
N GLU A 92 15.25 -9.60 -19.38
CA GLU A 92 15.15 -10.03 -20.77
C GLU A 92 13.76 -10.56 -21.12
N TYR A 93 13.23 -11.49 -20.33
CA TYR A 93 11.90 -12.04 -20.55
C TYR A 93 10.83 -10.97 -20.41
N ARG A 94 10.97 -10.01 -19.50
CA ARG A 94 10.04 -8.88 -19.40
C ARG A 94 9.94 -8.11 -20.72
N GLU A 95 11.07 -7.75 -21.32
CA GLU A 95 11.06 -6.99 -22.57
C GLU A 95 10.52 -7.82 -23.74
N LEU A 96 10.92 -9.09 -23.85
CA LEU A 96 10.38 -10.00 -24.85
C LEU A 96 8.86 -10.16 -24.72
N LEU A 97 8.36 -10.43 -23.51
CA LEU A 97 6.93 -10.64 -23.28
C LEU A 97 6.11 -9.38 -23.55
N LYS A 98 6.65 -8.18 -23.24
CA LYS A 98 6.03 -6.90 -23.61
C LYS A 98 5.96 -6.72 -25.13
N GLU A 99 7.01 -7.08 -25.86
CA GLU A 99 7.01 -7.03 -27.33
C GLU A 99 5.96 -7.97 -27.92
N LEU A 100 5.89 -9.21 -27.41
CA LEU A 100 4.88 -10.19 -27.82
C LEU A 100 3.46 -9.68 -27.59
N GLN A 101 3.20 -8.96 -26.49
CA GLN A 101 1.88 -8.37 -26.26
C GLN A 101 1.54 -7.23 -27.17
N LYS A 102 2.52 -6.38 -27.50
CA LYS A 102 2.33 -5.31 -28.48
C LYS A 102 2.04 -5.90 -29.86
N GLN A 103 2.71 -7.00 -30.21
CA GLN A 103 2.52 -7.68 -31.48
C GLN A 103 1.21 -8.47 -31.54
N TYR A 104 0.77 -9.04 -30.40
CA TYR A 104 -0.38 -9.92 -30.29
C TYR A 104 -1.32 -9.52 -29.13
N PRO A 105 -1.97 -8.34 -29.17
CA PRO A 105 -2.72 -7.78 -28.04
C PRO A 105 -3.95 -8.61 -27.65
N ASP A 106 -4.52 -9.36 -28.60
CA ASP A 106 -5.69 -10.20 -28.38
C ASP A 106 -5.36 -11.67 -28.12
N CYS A 107 -4.08 -12.07 -28.11
CA CYS A 107 -3.68 -13.45 -27.87
C CYS A 107 -3.61 -13.78 -26.37
N GLU A 108 -3.99 -15.01 -26.03
CA GLU A 108 -3.70 -15.61 -24.74
C GLU A 108 -2.24 -16.08 -24.72
N ILE A 109 -1.44 -15.59 -23.78
CA ILE A 109 -0.03 -15.94 -23.66
C ILE A 109 0.15 -17.02 -22.60
N LEU A 110 0.59 -18.18 -23.04
CA LEU A 110 1.00 -19.31 -22.23
C LEU A 110 2.52 -19.24 -22.00
N LEU A 111 2.97 -19.45 -20.76
CA LEU A 111 4.39 -19.52 -20.43
C LEU A 111 4.74 -20.94 -20.00
N ASN A 112 5.71 -21.57 -20.66
CA ASN A 112 6.26 -22.82 -20.16
C ASN A 112 7.19 -22.54 -18.97
N VAL A 113 6.72 -22.81 -17.76
CA VAL A 113 7.50 -22.65 -16.52
C VAL A 113 8.20 -23.95 -16.08
N SER A 114 8.29 -24.94 -16.98
CA SER A 114 8.87 -26.27 -16.72
C SER A 114 10.12 -26.59 -17.52
N SER A 115 10.37 -25.88 -18.62
CA SER A 115 11.57 -26.02 -19.46
C SER A 115 12.62 -24.93 -19.18
N GLY A 116 13.84 -25.14 -19.66
CA GLY A 116 14.99 -24.27 -19.38
C GLY A 116 15.67 -24.53 -18.04
N THR A 117 16.58 -23.65 -17.64
CA THR A 117 17.31 -23.77 -16.37
C THR A 117 16.45 -23.31 -15.18
N PRO A 118 16.81 -23.64 -13.93
CA PRO A 118 16.06 -23.16 -12.76
C PRO A 118 15.86 -21.65 -12.73
N ALA A 119 16.84 -20.86 -13.20
CA ALA A 119 16.74 -19.41 -13.29
C ALA A 119 15.67 -18.96 -14.29
N MET A 120 15.63 -19.55 -15.49
CA MET A 120 14.64 -19.24 -16.52
C MET A 120 13.21 -19.57 -16.06
N LYS A 121 13.01 -20.75 -15.46
CA LYS A 121 11.71 -21.19 -14.93
C LYS A 121 11.20 -20.21 -13.87
N SER A 122 12.05 -19.86 -12.91
CA SER A 122 11.71 -18.95 -11.83
C SER A 122 11.43 -17.53 -12.35
N ALA A 123 12.13 -17.06 -13.39
CA ALA A 123 11.91 -15.73 -13.95
C ALA A 123 10.50 -15.61 -14.57
N LEU A 124 10.08 -16.62 -15.35
CA LEU A 124 8.73 -16.67 -15.91
C LEU A 124 7.64 -16.79 -14.83
N GLN A 125 7.90 -17.55 -13.77
CA GLN A 125 6.97 -17.62 -12.63
C GLN A 125 6.78 -16.25 -11.97
N ILE A 126 7.87 -15.52 -11.70
CA ILE A 126 7.78 -14.18 -11.11
C ILE A 126 7.05 -13.22 -12.06
N LEU A 127 7.39 -13.21 -13.35
CA LEU A 127 6.75 -12.31 -14.32
C LEU A 127 5.25 -12.60 -14.51
N ALA A 128 4.85 -13.87 -14.45
CA ALA A 128 3.43 -14.23 -14.41
C ALA A 128 2.75 -13.76 -13.11
N ALA A 129 3.46 -13.83 -11.98
CA ALA A 129 2.94 -13.44 -10.67
C ALA A 129 2.78 -11.92 -10.51
N THR A 130 3.71 -11.11 -11.01
CA THR A 130 3.68 -9.63 -10.84
C THR A 130 2.51 -8.98 -11.57
N GLY A 131 1.77 -9.71 -12.42
CA GLY A 131 0.55 -9.22 -13.02
C GLY A 131 0.74 -8.06 -13.99
N GLU A 132 1.99 -7.83 -14.46
CA GLU A 132 2.27 -6.84 -15.51
C GLU A 132 1.42 -7.13 -16.76
N THR A 133 0.92 -8.37 -16.91
CA THR A 133 -0.04 -8.74 -17.94
C THR A 133 -0.71 -10.09 -17.70
N LYS A 134 -1.83 -10.34 -18.40
CA LYS A 134 -2.57 -11.59 -18.30
C LYS A 134 -1.85 -12.71 -19.04
N MET A 135 -0.98 -13.43 -18.33
CA MET A 135 -0.25 -14.60 -18.81
C MET A 135 -0.63 -15.83 -17.98
N GLN A 136 -0.60 -17.00 -18.61
CA GLN A 136 -0.88 -18.28 -17.96
C GLN A 136 0.40 -19.10 -17.83
N PRO A 137 0.99 -19.20 -16.62
CA PRO A 137 2.14 -20.05 -16.39
C PRO A 137 1.70 -21.52 -16.36
N ILE A 138 2.17 -22.32 -17.31
CA ILE A 138 1.87 -23.76 -17.43
C ILE A 138 3.05 -24.57 -16.94
N GLN A 139 2.81 -25.38 -15.90
CA GLN A 139 3.76 -26.34 -15.35
C GLN A 139 3.45 -27.74 -15.90
N VAL A 140 4.47 -28.54 -16.18
CA VAL A 140 4.35 -29.93 -16.62
C VAL A 140 5.10 -30.81 -15.62
N SER A 141 4.40 -31.79 -15.03
CA SER A 141 5.00 -32.76 -14.11
C SER A 141 5.88 -33.78 -14.86
N THR A 142 6.91 -34.31 -14.21
CA THR A 142 7.74 -35.36 -14.81
C THR A 142 6.94 -36.67 -14.97
N PRO A 143 7.20 -37.48 -16.01
CA PRO A 143 6.46 -38.73 -16.24
C PRO A 143 6.46 -39.70 -15.04
N GLN A 144 7.57 -39.82 -14.31
CA GLN A 144 7.67 -40.68 -13.13
C GLN A 144 7.24 -40.00 -11.81
N LYS A 145 6.80 -38.73 -11.86
CA LYS A 145 6.46 -37.91 -10.68
C LYS A 145 7.58 -37.85 -9.62
N GLY A 146 8.84 -38.05 -10.06
CA GLY A 146 10.07 -38.10 -9.25
C GLY A 146 11.33 -37.72 -10.05
N ILE A 147 12.52 -37.97 -9.48
CA ILE A 147 13.81 -37.75 -10.18
C ILE A 147 13.95 -38.82 -11.26
N ASN A 148 13.85 -38.43 -12.53
CA ASN A 148 14.12 -39.34 -13.64
C ASN A 148 15.63 -39.64 -13.70
N PRO A 149 16.06 -40.92 -13.67
CA PRO A 149 17.41 -41.25 -14.12
C PRO A 149 17.55 -40.80 -15.57
N ARG A 150 18.59 -40.03 -15.89
CA ARG A 150 18.90 -39.62 -17.27
C ARG A 150 19.46 -40.85 -18.01
N LEU A 151 18.59 -41.58 -18.68
CA LEU A 151 18.96 -42.79 -19.43
C LEU A 151 19.40 -42.49 -20.88
N GLU A 152 19.28 -41.22 -21.32
CA GLU A 152 19.49 -40.82 -22.70
C GLU A 152 20.95 -40.49 -23.04
N ASP A 153 21.39 -40.97 -24.20
CA ASP A 153 22.61 -40.52 -24.85
C ASP A 153 22.32 -39.20 -25.59
N ARG A 154 22.79 -38.08 -25.02
CA ARG A 154 22.65 -36.75 -25.65
C ARG A 154 23.55 -36.55 -26.86
N GLU A 155 24.67 -37.26 -26.94
CA GLU A 155 25.60 -37.13 -28.07
C GLU A 155 25.04 -37.81 -29.32
N ASN A 156 24.36 -38.95 -29.15
CA ASN A 156 23.75 -39.73 -30.24
C ASN A 156 22.21 -39.68 -30.23
N TYR A 157 21.63 -38.52 -29.95
CA TYR A 157 20.18 -38.34 -29.96
C TYR A 157 19.62 -38.49 -31.38
N ASP A 158 18.83 -39.54 -31.63
CA ASP A 158 18.14 -39.78 -32.91
C ASP A 158 16.67 -39.36 -32.81
N VAL A 159 16.37 -38.18 -33.34
CA VAL A 159 15.04 -37.56 -33.23
C VAL A 159 13.94 -38.40 -33.84
N ASP A 160 14.19 -39.08 -34.97
CA ASP A 160 13.18 -39.92 -35.63
C ASP A 160 12.81 -41.11 -34.73
N THR A 161 13.81 -41.81 -34.19
CA THR A 161 13.60 -42.92 -33.24
C THR A 161 12.88 -42.45 -31.97
N TYR A 162 13.27 -41.32 -31.38
CA TYR A 162 12.59 -40.79 -30.19
C TYR A 162 11.13 -40.40 -30.48
N TRP A 163 10.83 -39.88 -31.68
CA TRP A 163 9.47 -39.56 -32.09
C TRP A 163 8.62 -40.83 -32.27
N GLU A 164 9.15 -41.85 -32.96
CA GLU A 164 8.45 -43.12 -33.18
C GLU A 164 8.16 -43.86 -31.89
N LEU A 165 9.11 -43.85 -30.94
CA LEU A 165 9.00 -44.51 -29.65
C LEU A 165 8.34 -43.66 -28.57
N ASN A 166 7.85 -42.46 -28.88
CA ASN A 166 7.22 -41.59 -27.90
C ASN A 166 5.86 -42.14 -27.45
N GLU A 167 5.81 -42.60 -26.20
CA GLU A 167 4.62 -43.17 -25.58
C GLU A 167 3.45 -42.17 -25.45
N ASP A 168 3.72 -40.86 -25.44
CA ASP A 168 2.66 -39.83 -25.44
C ASP A 168 1.99 -39.67 -26.82
N ASN A 169 2.48 -40.36 -27.86
CA ASN A 169 1.81 -40.45 -29.16
C ASN A 169 0.67 -41.49 -29.18
N GLU A 170 0.56 -42.36 -28.19
CA GLU A 170 -0.56 -43.30 -28.11
C GLU A 170 -1.87 -42.62 -27.69
N ASP A 171 -2.99 -43.25 -28.03
CA ASP A 171 -4.30 -42.78 -27.57
C ASP A 171 -4.40 -42.94 -26.05
N GLY A 172 -4.80 -41.88 -25.34
CA GLY A 172 -4.98 -41.91 -23.87
C GLY A 172 -3.80 -41.42 -23.04
N PHE A 173 -2.88 -40.63 -23.61
CA PHE A 173 -1.81 -39.98 -22.85
C PHE A 173 -2.33 -39.20 -21.61
N GLU A 174 -1.58 -39.22 -20.51
CA GLU A 174 -1.93 -38.46 -19.30
C GLU A 174 -1.63 -36.97 -19.51
N ASN A 175 -2.64 -36.11 -19.35
CA ASN A 175 -2.39 -34.67 -19.28
C ASN A 175 -1.61 -34.35 -17.98
N ARG A 176 -0.36 -33.92 -18.15
CA ARG A 176 0.58 -33.59 -17.07
C ARG A 176 0.69 -32.08 -16.85
N CYS A 177 -0.08 -31.29 -17.61
CA CYS A 177 -0.08 -29.84 -17.50
C CYS A 177 -0.95 -29.39 -16.31
N MET A 178 -0.42 -28.43 -15.55
CA MET A 178 -1.11 -27.77 -14.46
C MET A 178 -0.81 -26.27 -14.54
N GLU A 179 -1.83 -25.43 -14.40
CA GLU A 179 -1.61 -23.99 -14.28
C GLU A 179 -0.95 -23.67 -12.94
N SER A 180 0.19 -22.96 -12.98
CA SER A 180 0.91 -22.56 -11.77
C SER A 180 0.15 -21.45 -11.07
N LYS A 181 -0.41 -21.79 -9.91
CA LYS A 181 -1.12 -20.86 -9.04
C LYS A 181 -0.11 -20.06 -8.22
N ASN A 182 0.34 -18.91 -8.73
CA ASN A 182 1.30 -18.02 -8.05
C ASN A 182 0.71 -17.22 -6.87
N PHE A 183 -0.48 -17.60 -6.40
CA PHE A 183 -1.27 -16.92 -5.37
C PHE A 183 -0.48 -16.58 -4.11
N TYR A 184 0.30 -17.53 -3.59
CA TYR A 184 1.07 -17.30 -2.35
C TYR A 184 2.17 -16.25 -2.52
N LEU A 185 2.91 -16.26 -3.62
CA LEU A 185 3.98 -15.27 -3.86
C LEU A 185 3.37 -13.86 -4.02
N VAL A 186 2.28 -13.75 -4.77
CA VAL A 186 1.58 -12.48 -4.98
C VAL A 186 1.03 -11.95 -3.65
N ASP A 187 0.43 -12.81 -2.84
CA ASP A 187 -0.12 -12.42 -1.54
C ASP A 187 0.98 -12.01 -0.55
N GLU A 188 2.17 -12.62 -0.57
CA GLU A 188 3.31 -12.14 0.23
C GLU A 188 3.79 -10.75 -0.21
N ILE A 189 3.85 -10.47 -1.51
CA ILE A 189 4.17 -9.12 -2.02
C ILE A 189 3.09 -8.12 -1.60
N ARG A 190 1.82 -8.52 -1.62
CA ARG A 190 0.69 -7.70 -1.16
C ARG A 190 0.76 -7.42 0.34
N LYS A 191 1.09 -8.40 1.18
CA LYS A 191 1.31 -8.20 2.62
C LYS A 191 2.38 -7.14 2.87
N GLU A 192 3.52 -7.22 2.20
CA GLU A 192 4.57 -6.20 2.31
C GLU A 192 4.09 -4.82 1.84
N THR A 193 3.25 -4.77 0.82
CA THR A 193 2.64 -3.51 0.36
C THR A 193 1.65 -2.95 1.38
N ILE A 194 0.81 -3.79 1.99
CA ILE A 194 -0.11 -3.43 3.07
C ILE A 194 0.69 -2.85 4.25
N ILE A 195 1.78 -3.51 4.66
CA ILE A 195 2.67 -3.04 5.74
C ILE A 195 3.24 -1.65 5.41
N LYS A 196 3.66 -1.41 4.16
CA LYS A 196 4.13 -0.08 3.73
C LYS A 196 3.02 0.97 3.82
N GLN A 197 1.79 0.64 3.43
CA GLN A 197 0.65 1.56 3.54
C GLN A 197 0.31 1.87 5.01
N ILE A 198 0.35 0.87 5.89
CA ILE A 198 0.16 1.06 7.35
C ILE A 198 1.22 2.03 7.90
N ARG A 199 2.51 1.82 7.56
CA ARG A 199 3.61 2.72 7.95
C ARG A 199 3.44 4.15 7.42
N ALA A 200 2.81 4.31 6.27
CA ALA A 200 2.45 5.61 5.69
C ALA A 200 1.12 6.19 6.23
N TYR A 201 0.49 5.52 7.20
CA TYR A 201 -0.84 5.86 7.75
C TYR A 201 -1.95 5.89 6.69
N ASP A 202 -1.82 5.11 5.61
CA ASP A 202 -2.86 4.96 4.58
C ASP A 202 -3.62 3.63 4.78
N TYR A 203 -4.50 3.63 5.77
CA TYR A 203 -5.30 2.44 6.09
C TYR A 203 -6.37 2.13 5.04
N VAL A 204 -6.75 3.11 4.20
CA VAL A 204 -7.72 2.88 3.12
C VAL A 204 -7.07 2.10 2.00
N ALA A 205 -5.87 2.51 1.56
CA ALA A 205 -5.10 1.76 0.58
C ALA A 205 -4.74 0.35 1.10
N ALA A 206 -4.36 0.25 2.38
CA ALA A 206 -4.10 -1.05 3.02
C ALA A 206 -5.32 -1.99 2.95
N LEU A 207 -6.53 -1.49 3.20
CA LEU A 207 -7.77 -2.28 3.10
C LEU A 207 -8.08 -2.70 1.67
N THR A 208 -7.96 -1.79 0.70
CA THR A 208 -8.19 -2.12 -0.72
C THR A 208 -7.30 -3.27 -1.18
N ILE A 209 -6.01 -3.23 -0.82
CA ILE A 209 -5.08 -4.31 -1.20
C ILE A 209 -5.43 -5.62 -0.48
N ALA A 210 -5.86 -5.55 0.79
CA ALA A 210 -6.25 -6.73 1.57
C ALA A 210 -7.49 -7.44 0.97
N GLU A 211 -8.44 -6.69 0.42
CA GLU A 211 -9.64 -7.24 -0.25
C GLU A 211 -9.33 -7.96 -1.56
N GLU A 212 -8.21 -7.64 -2.22
CA GLU A 212 -7.76 -8.24 -3.48
C GLU A 212 -6.88 -9.49 -3.28
N MET A 213 -6.53 -9.82 -2.03
CA MET A 213 -5.71 -10.98 -1.70
C MET A 213 -6.45 -12.29 -2.01
N THR A 214 -5.71 -13.28 -2.52
CA THR A 214 -6.31 -14.58 -2.84
C THR A 214 -6.52 -15.44 -1.60
N ALA A 215 -5.58 -15.37 -0.65
CA ALA A 215 -5.73 -15.83 0.72
C ALA A 215 -6.01 -14.61 1.61
N PRO A 216 -7.28 -14.42 2.05
CA PRO A 216 -7.66 -13.24 2.81
C PRO A 216 -6.96 -13.20 4.17
N LEU A 217 -6.67 -11.99 4.65
CA LEU A 217 -6.25 -11.76 6.03
C LEU A 217 -7.36 -12.16 7.00
N SER A 218 -7.00 -12.43 8.26
CA SER A 218 -7.99 -12.75 9.29
C SER A 218 -8.94 -11.57 9.52
N GLU A 219 -10.18 -11.87 9.91
CA GLU A 219 -11.18 -10.82 10.18
C GLU A 219 -10.74 -9.89 11.33
N GLU A 220 -9.92 -10.38 12.26
CA GLU A 220 -9.31 -9.55 13.30
C GLU A 220 -8.39 -8.47 12.69
N ILE A 221 -7.52 -8.84 11.74
CA ILE A 221 -6.63 -7.89 11.06
C ILE A 221 -7.44 -6.88 10.22
N LEU A 222 -8.46 -7.35 9.51
CA LEU A 222 -9.34 -6.47 8.73
C LEU A 222 -10.08 -5.48 9.64
N ALA A 223 -10.60 -5.95 10.78
CA ALA A 223 -11.23 -5.08 11.77
C ALA A 223 -10.24 -4.05 12.35
N MET A 224 -8.99 -4.43 12.62
CA MET A 224 -7.95 -3.50 13.05
C MET A 224 -7.64 -2.43 12.00
N LEU A 225 -7.57 -2.79 10.71
CA LEU A 225 -7.38 -1.83 9.62
C LEU A 225 -8.58 -0.89 9.48
N ARG A 226 -9.81 -1.39 9.57
CA ARG A 226 -11.04 -0.57 9.58
C ARG A 226 -11.10 0.37 10.77
N ALA A 227 -10.71 -0.09 11.96
CA ALA A 227 -10.61 0.72 13.16
C ALA A 227 -9.55 1.83 13.02
N ALA A 228 -8.38 1.52 12.46
CA ALA A 228 -7.34 2.52 12.18
C ALA A 228 -7.83 3.60 11.19
N SER A 229 -8.57 3.19 10.15
CA SER A 229 -9.24 4.12 9.22
C SER A 229 -10.29 4.99 9.93
N CYS A 230 -11.08 4.43 10.84
CA CYS A 230 -12.02 5.18 11.67
C CYS A 230 -11.31 6.19 12.57
N ARG A 231 -10.15 5.81 13.14
CA ARG A 231 -9.34 6.68 13.99
C ARG A 231 -8.83 7.91 13.26
N LEU A 232 -8.33 7.77 12.02
CA LEU A 232 -7.93 8.92 11.20
C LEU A 232 -9.10 9.87 10.87
N LYS A 233 -10.32 9.36 10.83
CA LYS A 233 -11.55 10.14 10.64
C LYS A 233 -12.10 10.69 11.95
N LEU A 234 -11.41 10.48 13.07
CA LEU A 234 -11.85 10.80 14.43
C LEU A 234 -13.21 10.16 14.80
N ASN A 235 -13.56 9.06 14.14
CA ASN A 235 -14.79 8.31 14.39
C ASN A 235 -14.59 7.31 15.52
N ILE A 236 -14.60 7.79 16.77
CA ILE A 236 -14.39 6.97 17.97
C ILE A 236 -15.40 5.82 18.06
N HIS A 237 -16.67 6.09 17.70
CA HIS A 237 -17.71 5.07 17.70
C HIS A 237 -17.40 3.91 16.73
N GLY A 238 -16.87 4.22 15.54
CA GLY A 238 -16.45 3.21 14.57
C GLY A 238 -15.28 2.35 15.07
N ILE A 239 -14.33 2.94 15.80
CA ILE A 239 -13.23 2.18 16.42
C ILE A 239 -13.79 1.14 17.40
N ASP A 240 -14.68 1.57 18.30
CA ASP A 240 -15.27 0.69 19.31
C ASP A 240 -16.10 -0.44 18.67
N GLN A 241 -16.85 -0.14 17.60
CA GLN A 241 -17.63 -1.15 16.88
C GLN A 241 -16.76 -2.26 16.29
N GLU A 242 -15.63 -1.91 15.69
CA GLU A 242 -14.72 -2.86 15.03
C GLU A 242 -13.90 -3.68 16.04
N LEU A 243 -13.40 -3.06 17.11
CA LEU A 243 -12.42 -3.70 18.01
C LEU A 243 -13.02 -4.42 19.23
N LYS A 244 -14.25 -4.06 19.63
CA LYS A 244 -14.91 -4.66 20.81
C LYS A 244 -15.00 -6.20 20.75
N PRO A 245 -15.28 -6.85 19.60
CA PRO A 245 -15.31 -8.32 19.51
C PRO A 245 -13.96 -8.98 19.84
N TYR A 246 -12.86 -8.27 19.62
CA TYR A 246 -11.50 -8.80 19.76
C TYR A 246 -10.83 -8.37 21.08
N GLY A 247 -11.47 -7.52 21.87
CA GLY A 247 -10.88 -6.99 23.12
C GLY A 247 -9.64 -6.13 22.91
N ILE A 248 -9.45 -5.56 21.71
CA ILE A 248 -8.30 -4.73 21.35
C ILE A 248 -8.59 -3.27 21.70
N GLN A 249 -7.57 -2.54 22.15
CA GLN A 249 -7.66 -1.12 22.47
C GLN A 249 -6.57 -0.32 21.72
N PHE A 250 -6.98 0.64 20.90
CA PHE A 250 -6.07 1.55 20.18
C PHE A 250 -5.89 2.91 20.85
N LEU A 251 -6.91 3.39 21.54
CA LEU A 251 -6.91 4.74 22.12
C LEU A 251 -6.20 4.73 23.48
N PRO A 252 -5.19 5.60 23.69
CA PRO A 252 -4.41 5.62 24.93
C PRO A 252 -5.19 6.24 26.09
N ILE A 253 -6.00 7.27 25.80
CA ILE A 253 -6.73 8.04 26.82
C ILE A 253 -8.18 7.57 26.94
N ARG A 254 -8.63 7.32 28.17
CA ARG A 254 -10.02 6.93 28.48
C ARG A 254 -10.93 8.07 28.94
N ASP A 255 -10.36 9.16 29.45
CA ASP A 255 -11.16 10.33 29.88
C ASP A 255 -11.76 11.02 28.67
N ASP A 256 -13.09 10.98 28.53
CA ASP A 256 -13.82 11.57 27.41
C ASP A 256 -13.53 13.07 27.21
N ASN A 257 -13.23 13.82 28.28
CA ASN A 257 -12.94 15.26 28.19
C ASN A 257 -11.58 15.53 27.56
N VAL A 258 -10.61 14.63 27.74
CA VAL A 258 -9.23 14.77 27.23
C VAL A 258 -9.07 14.03 25.91
N ARG A 259 -9.67 12.84 25.78
CA ARG A 259 -9.53 11.93 24.63
C ARG A 259 -9.83 12.62 23.31
N GLY A 260 -10.94 13.36 23.22
CA GLY A 260 -11.31 14.03 21.97
C GLY A 260 -10.29 15.05 21.50
N ILE A 261 -9.75 15.85 22.42
CA ILE A 261 -8.72 16.87 22.11
C ILE A 261 -7.40 16.19 21.77
N PHE A 262 -7.00 15.19 22.56
CA PHE A 262 -5.73 14.51 22.35
C PHE A 262 -5.73 13.73 21.03
N GLU A 263 -6.80 13.00 20.70
CA GLU A 263 -6.92 12.32 19.40
C GLU A 263 -6.92 13.30 18.22
N TYR A 264 -7.53 14.47 18.39
CA TYR A 264 -7.46 15.53 17.38
C TYR A 264 -6.02 16.02 17.19
N VAL A 265 -5.26 16.21 18.27
CA VAL A 265 -3.84 16.60 18.21
C VAL A 265 -3.01 15.49 17.54
N LEU A 266 -3.18 14.23 17.92
CA LEU A 266 -2.49 13.11 17.27
C LEU A 266 -2.82 13.04 15.77
N ASN A 267 -4.08 13.32 15.38
CA ASN A 267 -4.45 13.39 13.97
C ASN A 267 -3.72 14.53 13.21
N LEU A 268 -3.53 15.69 13.85
CA LEU A 268 -2.73 16.77 13.28
C LEU A 268 -1.27 16.34 13.03
N GLU A 269 -0.70 15.52 13.91
CA GLU A 269 0.64 14.95 13.71
C GLU A 269 0.70 14.13 12.43
N ILE A 270 -0.30 13.28 12.20
CA ILE A 270 -0.37 12.46 10.98
C ILE A 270 -0.42 13.36 9.73
N LYS A 271 -1.18 14.46 9.78
CA LYS A 271 -1.20 15.44 8.67
C LYS A 271 0.16 16.05 8.39
N VAL A 272 0.94 16.36 9.44
CA VAL A 272 2.30 16.86 9.29
C VAL A 272 3.21 15.77 8.70
N LYS A 273 3.14 14.54 9.23
CA LYS A 273 3.94 13.39 8.74
C LYS A 273 3.63 13.05 7.27
N LYS A 274 2.39 13.25 6.82
CA LYS A 274 1.94 13.05 5.43
C LYS A 274 2.11 14.29 4.53
N GLU A 275 2.72 15.35 5.03
CA GLU A 275 2.88 16.64 4.33
C GLU A 275 1.55 17.29 3.86
N GLU A 276 0.44 16.96 4.52
CA GLU A 276 -0.89 17.56 4.29
C GLU A 276 -0.97 18.96 4.93
N TYR A 277 0.01 19.83 4.65
CA TYR A 277 0.21 21.08 5.38
C TYR A 277 -0.96 22.05 5.30
N ALA A 278 -1.64 22.13 4.15
CA ALA A 278 -2.81 22.98 4.01
C ALA A 278 -3.94 22.57 4.98
N ASP A 279 -4.17 21.27 5.12
CA ASP A 279 -5.20 20.73 6.00
C ASP A 279 -4.79 20.78 7.47
N PHE A 280 -3.51 20.51 7.77
CA PHE A 280 -2.94 20.76 9.09
C PHE A 280 -3.20 22.21 9.54
N ILE A 281 -2.83 23.19 8.72
CA ILE A 281 -3.00 24.61 9.04
C ILE A 281 -4.48 24.98 9.27
N ARG A 282 -5.40 24.51 8.43
CA ARG A 282 -6.85 24.74 8.61
C ARG A 282 -7.36 24.12 9.90
N ALA A 283 -6.84 22.96 10.25
CA ALA A 283 -7.27 22.19 11.40
C ALA A 283 -6.69 22.70 12.74
N ILE A 284 -5.68 23.59 12.75
CA ILE A 284 -5.12 24.18 13.97
C ILE A 284 -6.13 25.04 14.73
N THR A 285 -6.97 25.80 14.05
CA THR A 285 -7.88 26.74 14.73
C THR A 285 -8.75 26.10 15.81
N PRO A 286 -9.58 25.09 15.49
CA PRO A 286 -10.52 24.56 16.46
C PRO A 286 -9.79 24.03 17.69
N VAL A 287 -8.63 23.38 17.51
CA VAL A 287 -7.85 22.88 18.65
C VAL A 287 -7.28 24.02 19.49
N VAL A 288 -6.77 25.10 18.88
CA VAL A 288 -6.28 26.28 19.62
C VAL A 288 -7.40 26.92 20.45
N LEU A 289 -8.61 27.01 19.90
CA LEU A 289 -9.77 27.52 20.62
C LEU A 289 -10.10 26.65 21.84
N GLU A 290 -10.16 25.33 21.68
CA GLU A 290 -10.45 24.41 22.80
C GLU A 290 -9.33 24.39 23.84
N LEU A 291 -8.06 24.40 23.42
CA LEU A 291 -6.92 24.47 24.32
C LEU A 291 -6.93 25.75 25.16
N PHE A 292 -7.28 26.90 24.56
CA PHE A 292 -7.36 28.17 25.29
C PHE A 292 -8.52 28.18 26.29
N LYS A 293 -9.65 27.55 25.97
CA LYS A 293 -10.78 27.38 26.91
C LYS A 293 -10.34 26.62 28.17
N ILE A 294 -9.52 25.57 27.98
CA ILE A 294 -9.00 24.74 29.08
C ILE A 294 -7.95 25.50 29.87
N ALA A 295 -6.96 26.10 29.19
CA ALA A 295 -5.91 26.89 29.83
C ALA A 295 -6.50 28.05 30.65
N LEU A 296 -7.51 28.74 30.14
CA LEU A 296 -8.20 29.82 30.87
C LEU A 296 -8.84 29.32 32.17
N LYS A 297 -9.43 28.12 32.15
CA LYS A 297 -10.01 27.49 33.34
C LYS A 297 -8.94 27.06 34.34
N GLU A 298 -7.91 26.35 33.87
CA GLU A 298 -6.86 25.76 34.72
C GLU A 298 -5.92 26.81 35.33
N TYR A 299 -5.49 27.78 34.51
CA TYR A 299 -4.49 28.78 34.91
C TYR A 299 -5.07 30.14 35.29
N GLY A 300 -6.28 30.45 34.79
CA GLY A 300 -6.98 31.70 35.08
C GLY A 300 -8.08 31.57 36.12
N GLY A 301 -8.55 30.34 36.42
CA GLY A 301 -9.67 30.09 37.32
C GLY A 301 -11.03 30.55 36.73
N ILE A 302 -11.10 30.82 35.43
CA ILE A 302 -12.28 31.37 34.77
C ILE A 302 -12.91 30.29 33.89
N ASP A 303 -14.12 29.86 34.25
CA ASP A 303 -14.91 28.98 33.38
C ASP A 303 -15.66 29.83 32.34
N TRP A 304 -15.17 29.81 31.11
CA TRP A 304 -15.73 30.59 30.00
C TRP A 304 -17.23 30.37 29.78
N LYS A 305 -17.76 29.18 30.11
CA LYS A 305 -19.18 28.85 29.93
C LYS A 305 -20.10 29.74 30.78
N GLN A 306 -19.61 30.26 31.89
CA GLN A 306 -20.36 31.16 32.78
C GLN A 306 -20.74 32.47 32.08
N PHE A 307 -19.99 32.88 31.06
CA PHE A 307 -20.20 34.13 30.33
C PHE A 307 -20.87 33.93 28.96
N CYS A 308 -21.39 32.74 28.71
CA CYS A 308 -21.98 32.39 27.42
C CYS A 308 -23.43 31.95 27.55
N TYR A 309 -24.11 31.90 26.41
CA TYR A 309 -25.36 31.18 26.22
C TYR A 309 -25.22 30.21 25.04
N LYS A 310 -26.03 29.15 25.07
CA LYS A 310 -26.11 28.18 23.99
C LYS A 310 -27.31 28.50 23.11
N THR A 311 -27.10 28.60 21.81
CA THR A 311 -28.17 28.84 20.84
C THR A 311 -28.96 27.56 20.54
N LYS A 312 -30.06 27.69 19.78
CA LYS A 312 -30.90 26.56 19.37
C LYS A 312 -30.17 25.55 18.47
N ASP A 313 -29.25 26.03 17.64
CA ASP A 313 -28.34 25.24 16.80
C ASP A 313 -27.18 24.62 17.59
N GLY A 314 -27.09 24.89 18.90
CA GLY A 314 -26.10 24.30 19.78
C GLY A 314 -24.76 25.02 19.83
N SER A 315 -24.59 26.13 19.09
CA SER A 315 -23.39 26.97 19.14
C SER A 315 -23.34 27.81 20.42
N TRP A 316 -22.14 28.07 20.90
CA TRP A 316 -21.91 28.89 22.08
C TRP A 316 -21.58 30.32 21.67
N LYS A 317 -22.28 31.28 22.28
CA LYS A 317 -22.09 32.71 22.03
C LYS A 317 -21.87 33.47 23.34
N TRP A 318 -21.08 34.54 23.28
CA TRP A 318 -20.87 35.45 24.40
C TRP A 318 -22.18 36.13 24.80
N ASP A 319 -22.45 36.15 26.10
CA ASP A 319 -23.53 36.92 26.69
C ASP A 319 -22.96 38.22 27.26
N ILE A 320 -23.26 39.34 26.61
CA ILE A 320 -22.73 40.66 27.01
C ILE A 320 -23.16 41.01 28.44
N ASN A 321 -24.36 40.63 28.88
CA ASN A 321 -24.82 40.94 30.23
C ASN A 321 -24.05 40.14 31.27
N LYS A 322 -23.80 38.86 31.03
CA LYS A 322 -22.98 38.03 31.92
C LYS A 322 -21.52 38.48 31.94
N LEU A 323 -20.98 38.91 30.79
CA LEU A 323 -19.63 39.47 30.73
C LEU A 323 -19.50 40.71 31.60
N LYS A 324 -20.45 41.66 31.51
CA LYS A 324 -20.46 42.89 32.32
C LYS A 324 -20.55 42.67 33.83
N GLN A 325 -21.06 41.51 34.27
CA GLN A 325 -21.10 41.15 35.70
C GLN A 325 -19.71 40.87 36.28
N ASN A 326 -18.71 40.58 35.44
CA ASN A 326 -17.33 40.42 35.86
C ASN A 326 -16.46 41.52 35.25
N ALA A 327 -16.15 42.54 36.07
CA ALA A 327 -15.41 43.72 35.63
C ALA A 327 -14.06 43.38 34.96
N SER A 328 -13.32 42.41 35.51
CA SER A 328 -12.01 42.01 34.98
C SER A 328 -12.10 41.37 33.60
N VAL A 329 -13.07 40.48 33.39
CA VAL A 329 -13.30 39.83 32.08
C VAL A 329 -13.82 40.83 31.06
N TRP A 330 -14.77 41.68 31.47
CA TRP A 330 -15.33 42.72 30.61
C TRP A 330 -14.27 43.72 30.16
N GLU A 331 -13.45 44.23 31.07
CA GLU A 331 -12.38 45.17 30.76
C GLU A 331 -11.34 44.55 29.82
N ALA A 332 -10.92 43.31 30.10
CA ALA A 332 -9.95 42.60 29.26
C ALA A 332 -10.44 42.45 27.80
N LEU A 333 -11.73 42.20 27.59
CA LEU A 333 -12.31 42.15 26.25
C LEU A 333 -12.50 43.55 25.66
N ASN A 334 -13.11 44.47 26.40
CA ASN A 334 -13.59 45.77 25.90
C ASN A 334 -12.44 46.71 25.52
N THR A 335 -11.35 46.75 26.30
CA THR A 335 -10.16 47.59 26.04
C THR A 335 -9.50 47.26 24.71
N GLY A 336 -9.72 46.06 24.17
CA GLY A 336 -9.16 45.63 22.90
C GLY A 336 -10.02 45.92 21.65
N TYR A 337 -11.14 46.65 21.74
CA TYR A 337 -12.00 47.01 20.61
C TYR A 337 -12.36 48.50 20.64
N LYS A 338 -12.19 49.20 19.50
CA LYS A 338 -12.40 50.65 19.41
C LYS A 338 -13.84 51.08 19.73
N ASP A 339 -14.82 50.30 19.29
CA ASP A 339 -16.26 50.59 19.45
C ASP A 339 -16.90 49.78 20.60
N GLY A 340 -16.06 49.24 21.50
CA GLY A 340 -16.46 48.31 22.53
C GLY A 340 -16.71 46.88 22.03
N PHE A 341 -16.77 45.93 22.97
CA PHE A 341 -16.96 44.52 22.64
C PHE A 341 -18.44 44.20 22.34
N SER A 342 -18.74 43.86 21.09
CA SER A 342 -20.10 43.53 20.61
C SER A 342 -20.18 42.21 19.84
N LYS A 343 -19.09 41.44 19.76
CA LYS A 343 -19.03 40.22 18.95
C LYS A 343 -19.68 39.03 19.70
N PRO A 344 -20.73 38.41 19.14
CA PRO A 344 -21.39 37.29 19.80
C PRO A 344 -20.60 35.98 19.67
N GLU A 345 -19.79 35.81 18.62
CA GLU A 345 -19.01 34.58 18.40
C GLU A 345 -17.76 34.50 19.28
N ILE A 346 -17.39 33.28 19.67
CA ILE A 346 -16.23 33.00 20.51
C ILE A 346 -15.01 32.70 19.62
N TYR A 347 -13.96 33.51 19.76
CA TYR A 347 -12.70 33.32 19.03
C TYR A 347 -11.53 33.17 20.00
N ALA A 348 -10.46 32.48 19.57
CA ALA A 348 -9.26 32.30 20.37
C ALA A 348 -8.62 33.64 20.81
N ILE A 349 -8.76 34.70 19.99
CA ILE A 349 -8.30 36.04 20.38
C ILE A 349 -9.07 36.63 21.57
N HIS A 350 -10.37 36.29 21.73
CA HIS A 350 -11.16 36.73 22.88
C HIS A 350 -10.61 36.09 24.15
N LEU A 351 -10.37 34.77 24.10
CA LEU A 351 -9.81 34.02 25.24
C LEU A 351 -8.41 34.50 25.60
N LEU A 352 -7.53 34.73 24.62
CA LEU A 352 -6.18 35.24 24.88
C LEU A 352 -6.20 36.61 25.57
N LYS A 353 -7.13 37.50 25.20
CA LYS A 353 -7.28 38.80 25.88
C LYS A 353 -7.64 38.65 27.34
N ILE A 354 -8.54 37.72 27.67
CA ILE A 354 -8.90 37.40 29.06
C ILE A 354 -7.71 36.75 29.77
N MET A 355 -7.02 35.81 29.13
CA MET A 355 -5.85 35.15 29.73
C MET A 355 -4.76 36.16 30.12
N ARG A 356 -4.53 37.22 29.33
CA ARG A 356 -3.58 38.29 29.69
C ARG A 356 -3.91 39.01 30.99
N SER A 357 -5.17 39.06 31.42
CA SER A 357 -5.55 39.72 32.68
C SER A 357 -5.54 38.78 33.89
N CYS A 358 -5.76 37.47 33.70
CA CYS A 358 -5.95 36.53 34.81
C CYS A 358 -4.89 35.43 34.93
N VAL A 359 -4.21 35.05 33.86
CA VAL A 359 -3.20 33.97 33.87
C VAL A 359 -1.86 34.52 34.33
N LYS A 360 -1.38 34.04 35.48
CA LYS A 360 -0.10 34.47 36.06
C LYS A 360 1.11 33.63 35.60
N ASN A 361 0.88 32.44 35.03
CA ASN A 361 1.96 31.58 34.57
C ASN A 361 2.58 32.17 33.28
N PRO A 362 3.84 32.66 33.31
CA PRO A 362 4.42 33.37 32.17
C PRO A 362 4.64 32.45 30.97
N THR A 363 5.05 31.20 31.21
CA THR A 363 5.26 30.21 30.14
C THR A 363 3.96 29.89 29.41
N MET A 364 2.87 29.68 30.14
CA MET A 364 1.56 29.38 29.55
C MET A 364 1.06 30.56 28.71
N LEU A 365 1.24 31.79 29.21
CA LEU A 365 0.86 33.00 28.50
C LEU A 365 1.69 33.19 27.22
N GLN A 366 3.02 33.05 27.30
CA GLN A 366 3.92 33.13 26.14
C GLN A 366 3.55 32.12 25.06
N LEU A 367 3.38 30.84 25.41
CA LEU A 367 2.97 29.80 24.47
C LEU A 367 1.61 30.12 23.81
N SER A 368 0.66 30.66 24.59
CA SER A 368 -0.66 31.07 24.06
C SER A 368 -0.53 32.24 23.08
N GLU A 369 0.34 33.21 23.34
CA GLU A 369 0.59 34.31 22.42
C GLU A 369 1.25 33.86 21.12
N GLU A 370 2.25 32.98 21.22
CA GLU A 370 2.96 32.43 20.06
C GLU A 370 2.03 31.62 19.16
N ILE A 371 1.29 30.66 19.72
CA ILE A 371 0.34 29.83 18.95
C ILE A 371 -0.75 30.70 18.32
N ARG A 372 -1.25 31.70 19.04
CA ARG A 372 -2.26 32.62 18.48
C ARG A 372 -1.68 33.44 17.32
N LYS A 373 -0.44 33.90 17.43
CA LYS A 373 0.26 34.64 16.37
C LYS A 373 0.45 33.78 15.14
N ILE A 374 0.87 32.53 15.33
CA ILE A 374 0.99 31.54 14.25
C ILE A 374 -0.37 31.38 13.56
N GLU A 375 -1.43 31.00 14.29
CA GLU A 375 -2.77 30.78 13.75
C GLU A 375 -3.30 32.01 12.96
N ALA A 376 -3.08 33.23 13.46
CA ALA A 376 -3.46 34.47 12.75
C ALA A 376 -2.82 34.57 11.36
N ASN A 377 -1.51 34.30 11.30
CA ASN A 377 -0.68 34.58 10.13
C ASN A 377 -0.87 33.55 9.02
N VAL A 378 -1.16 32.30 9.38
CA VAL A 378 -1.25 31.19 8.41
C VAL A 378 -2.69 30.89 7.97
N ARG A 379 -3.68 31.07 8.86
CA ARG A 379 -5.05 30.65 8.57
C ARG A 379 -5.78 31.58 7.60
N ASN A 380 -5.68 32.89 7.80
CA ASN A 380 -6.45 33.87 7.03
C ASN A 380 -6.22 33.74 5.52
N MET A 381 -5.05 33.25 5.11
CA MET A 381 -4.73 33.06 3.69
C MET A 381 -5.05 31.67 3.17
N THR A 382 -4.92 30.62 3.98
CA THR A 382 -5.16 29.23 3.57
C THR A 382 -6.63 28.83 3.57
N ALA A 383 -7.46 29.51 4.37
CA ALA A 383 -8.90 29.30 4.45
C ALA A 383 -9.70 30.15 3.46
N HIS A 384 -9.16 31.29 3.01
CA HIS A 384 -9.88 32.25 2.17
C HIS A 384 -9.27 32.45 0.76
N ASN A 385 -8.08 31.89 0.48
CA ASN A 385 -7.45 31.95 -0.83
C ASN A 385 -6.97 30.56 -1.29
N LEU A 386 -6.93 30.35 -2.61
CA LEU A 386 -6.34 29.16 -3.23
C LEU A 386 -4.81 29.35 -3.32
N VAL A 387 -4.09 28.83 -2.33
CA VAL A 387 -2.63 28.98 -2.21
C VAL A 387 -1.95 27.62 -2.06
N SER A 388 -0.77 27.47 -2.68
CA SER A 388 0.11 26.33 -2.44
C SER A 388 0.78 26.49 -1.07
N VAL A 389 0.62 25.49 -0.19
CA VAL A 389 1.13 25.52 1.19
C VAL A 389 2.25 24.49 1.32
N THR A 390 3.49 24.99 1.33
CA THR A 390 4.71 24.20 1.59
C THR A 390 5.33 24.56 2.93
N ASP A 391 6.27 23.75 3.41
CA ASP A 391 7.07 24.02 4.62
C ASP A 391 7.77 25.39 4.58
N VAL A 392 8.40 25.74 3.45
CA VAL A 392 9.06 27.02 3.20
C VAL A 392 8.05 28.16 3.21
N TRP A 393 6.86 27.93 2.64
CA TRP A 393 5.78 28.92 2.63
C TRP A 393 5.32 29.23 4.06
N VAL A 394 5.09 28.20 4.89
CA VAL A 394 4.66 28.35 6.29
C VAL A 394 5.76 29.08 7.09
N LYS A 395 7.02 28.66 6.94
CA LYS A 395 8.16 29.28 7.64
C LYS A 395 8.33 30.76 7.33
N ARG A 396 8.18 31.17 6.07
CA ARG A 396 8.25 32.60 5.69
C ARG A 396 7.14 33.45 6.30
N ARG A 397 5.98 32.85 6.61
CA ARG A 397 4.78 33.56 7.08
C ARG A 397 4.73 33.73 8.59
N CYS A 398 5.08 32.69 9.33
CA CYS A 398 5.00 32.72 10.79
C CYS A 398 6.35 32.52 11.50
N GLY A 399 7.42 32.20 10.78
CA GLY A 399 8.74 31.92 11.34
C GLY A 399 8.97 30.46 11.73
N TYR A 400 7.95 29.60 11.57
CA TYR A 400 7.97 28.20 11.99
C TYR A 400 7.60 27.27 10.83
N THR A 401 8.21 26.09 10.80
CA THR A 401 7.81 24.97 9.95
C THR A 401 6.57 24.27 10.54
N PRO A 402 5.82 23.50 9.73
CA PRO A 402 4.70 22.70 10.24
C PRO A 402 5.07 21.78 11.41
N VAL A 403 6.26 21.17 11.38
CA VAL A 403 6.80 20.33 12.46
C VAL A 403 7.03 21.15 13.74
N GLU A 404 7.66 22.31 13.63
CA GLU A 404 7.88 23.20 14.80
C GLU A 404 6.55 23.71 15.39
N ILE A 405 5.54 23.98 14.55
CA ILE A 405 4.19 24.37 15.01
C ILE A 405 3.53 23.23 15.77
N PHE A 406 3.64 22.00 15.28
CA PHE A 406 3.11 20.84 15.97
C PHE A 406 3.83 20.61 17.31
N GLU A 407 5.14 20.77 17.36
CA GLU A 407 5.91 20.64 18.60
C GLU A 407 5.52 21.70 19.63
N LEU A 408 5.22 22.94 19.20
CA LEU A 408 4.64 23.96 20.08
C LEU A 408 3.27 23.55 20.63
N LEU A 409 2.39 22.97 19.79
CA LEU A 409 1.10 22.44 20.24
C LEU A 409 1.29 21.30 21.25
N LYS A 410 2.23 20.38 21.00
CA LYS A 410 2.58 19.29 21.92
C LYS A 410 3.07 19.83 23.26
N GLN A 411 3.96 20.82 23.26
CA GLN A 411 4.42 21.49 24.47
C GLN A 411 3.25 22.18 25.22
N TYR A 412 2.34 22.82 24.50
CA TYR A 412 1.15 23.43 25.09
C TYR A 412 0.29 22.40 25.82
N VAL A 413 -0.02 21.28 25.15
CA VAL A 413 -0.83 20.18 25.73
C VAL A 413 -0.14 19.59 26.96
N LYS A 414 1.18 19.39 26.92
CA LYS A 414 1.98 18.92 28.07
C LYS A 414 1.95 19.86 29.27
N LYS A 415 1.64 21.14 29.09
CA LYS A 415 1.47 22.09 30.19
C LYS A 415 0.06 22.07 30.78
N LEU A 416 -0.94 21.57 30.08
CA LEU A 416 -2.27 21.40 30.65
C LEU A 416 -2.26 20.27 31.68
N HIS A 417 -3.22 20.27 32.60
CA HIS A 417 -3.35 19.23 33.62
C HIS A 417 -3.92 17.91 33.07
N PHE A 418 -3.53 17.55 31.85
CA PHE A 418 -3.88 16.28 31.24
C PHE A 418 -2.94 15.18 31.73
N LYS A 419 -3.51 14.02 32.07
CA LYS A 419 -2.75 12.82 32.42
C LYS A 419 -2.38 12.07 31.13
N ILE A 420 -1.41 12.60 30.39
CA ILE A 420 -0.89 12.02 29.15
C ILE A 420 0.57 11.64 29.39
N ALA A 421 0.91 10.38 29.14
CA ALA A 421 2.27 9.88 29.22
C ALA A 421 3.07 10.24 27.95
N ASP A 422 4.39 10.19 28.02
CA ASP A 422 5.23 10.52 26.87
C ASP A 422 5.08 9.47 25.74
N GLU A 423 4.80 8.21 26.09
CA GLU A 423 4.58 7.12 25.13
C GLU A 423 3.27 7.29 24.35
N ASP A 424 2.25 7.94 24.94
CA ASP A 424 0.93 8.13 24.33
C ASP A 424 0.99 8.97 23.04
N TRP A 425 2.02 9.82 22.90
CA TRP A 425 2.26 10.60 21.69
C TRP A 425 2.59 9.74 20.48
N ASN A 426 3.15 8.54 20.69
CA ASN A 426 3.47 7.60 19.61
C ASN A 426 2.33 6.60 19.35
N SER A 427 1.11 6.87 19.83
CA SER A 427 0.02 5.89 19.83
C SER A 427 -0.38 5.39 18.43
N TYR A 428 -0.27 6.21 17.37
CA TYR A 428 -0.49 5.73 16.00
C TYR A 428 0.61 4.76 15.55
N ASP A 429 1.86 4.99 15.95
CA ASP A 429 2.99 4.13 15.62
C ASP A 429 2.90 2.80 16.37
N VAL A 430 2.49 2.84 17.65
CA VAL A 430 2.19 1.63 18.45
C VAL A 430 1.05 0.83 17.81
N MET A 431 -0.04 1.49 17.42
CA MET A 431 -1.15 0.85 16.71
C MET A 431 -0.70 0.21 15.39
N ASN A 432 0.11 0.92 14.59
CA ASN A 432 0.67 0.39 13.35
C ASN A 432 1.51 -0.86 13.61
N GLN A 433 2.38 -0.82 14.62
CA GLN A 433 3.23 -1.93 14.98
C GLN A 433 2.41 -3.17 15.40
N MET A 434 1.36 -2.99 16.20
CA MET A 434 0.45 -4.08 16.57
C MET A 434 -0.22 -4.74 15.36
N ILE A 435 -0.64 -3.95 14.36
CA ILE A 435 -1.25 -4.49 13.14
C ILE A 435 -0.21 -5.25 12.32
N ILE A 436 0.99 -4.68 12.15
CA ILE A 436 2.09 -5.26 11.37
C ILE A 436 2.52 -6.60 11.98
N GLU A 437 2.68 -6.68 13.30
CA GLU A 437 3.05 -7.92 14.00
C GLU A 437 2.04 -9.04 13.76
N LYS A 438 0.74 -8.71 13.71
CA LYS A 438 -0.31 -9.69 13.38
C LYS A 438 -0.36 -10.10 11.91
N ILE A 439 0.13 -9.27 10.99
CA ILE A 439 0.25 -9.63 9.57
C ILE A 439 1.45 -10.55 9.35
N GLN A 440 2.52 -10.36 10.12
CA GLN A 440 3.79 -11.08 10.00
C GLN A 440 3.84 -12.40 10.80
N GLY A 441 3.11 -12.47 11.91
CA GLY A 441 2.96 -13.69 12.73
C GLY A 441 1.82 -14.57 12.23
#